data_AF-A0ABD6E2D6-F1
#
_entry.id   AF-A0ABD6E2D6-F1
#
_cell.length_a   1.000
_cell.length_b   1.000
_cell.length_c   1.000
_cell.angle_alpha   90.00
_cell.angle_beta   90.00
_cell.angle_gamma   90.00
#
_symmetry.space_group_name_H-M   'P 1'
#
loop_
_entity.id
_entity.type
_entity.pdbx_description
1 polymer ?
#
loop_
_entity_poly.entity_id
_entity_poly.type
_entity_poly.pdbx_seq_one_letter_code
_entity_poly.pdbx_strand_id
1 'polypeptide(L)' 'MIRKLREVNGSYVITIPKQVCDLYNFHNGDEIKIEPIGNGELRFRKI' A
#
# COMPACT_ATOMS: atom_id res chain seq x y z
N MET A 1 -7.03 13.13 -10.18
CA MET A 1 -6.00 12.92 -9.15
C MET A 1 -5.03 11.86 -9.67
N ILE A 2 -3.78 12.20 -9.98
CA ILE A 2 -2.80 11.29 -10.59
C ILE A 2 -1.96 10.67 -9.47
N ARG A 3 -1.98 9.34 -9.33
CA ARG A 3 -1.09 8.63 -8.39
C ARG A 3 0.24 8.34 -9.10
N LYS A 4 1.37 8.80 -8.53
CA LYS A 4 2.71 8.54 -9.08
C LYS A 4 3.16 7.14 -8.72
N LEU A 5 3.36 6.28 -9.72
CA LEU A 5 4.09 5.03 -9.60
C LEU A 5 5.60 5.34 -9.59
N ARG A 6 6.37 4.71 -8.71
CA ARG A 6 7.83 4.87 -8.63
C ARG A 6 8.49 3.51 -8.72
N GLU A 7 9.37 3.35 -9.70
CA GLU A 7 10.21 2.17 -9.85
C GLU A 7 11.48 2.38 -9.01
N VAL A 8 11.77 1.46 -8.10
CA VAL A 8 12.99 1.46 -7.28
C VAL A 8 13.67 0.12 -7.52
N ASN A 9 14.92 0.16 -8.00
CA ASN A 9 15.71 -1.00 -8.45
C ASN A 9 15.37 -2.32 -7.73
N GLY A 10 14.70 -3.23 -8.45
CA GLY A 10 14.44 -4.61 -8.04
C GLY A 10 13.16 -4.88 -7.25
N SER A 11 12.37 -3.86 -6.88
CA SER A 11 11.12 -4.07 -6.14
C SER A 11 10.05 -3.04 -6.51
N TYR A 12 8.83 -3.52 -6.75
CA TYR A 12 7.68 -2.63 -6.90
C TYR A 12 7.28 -2.09 -5.52
N VAL A 13 7.35 -0.76 -5.36
CA VAL A 13 7.01 -0.09 -4.11
C VAL A 13 5.80 0.80 -4.31
N ILE A 14 4.83 0.67 -3.40
CA ILE A 14 3.67 1.57 -3.32
C ILE A 14 3.81 2.39 -2.03
N THR A 15 3.81 3.70 -2.16
CA THR A 15 3.80 4.59 -1.00
C THR A 15 2.38 4.81 -0.50
N ILE A 16 2.13 4.51 0.77
CA ILE A 16 0.88 4.84 1.45
C ILE A 16 1.05 6.21 2.13
N PRO A 17 0.17 7.20 1.85
CA PRO A 17 0.25 8.50 2.50
C PRO A 17 0.10 8.39 4.03
N LYS A 18 0.85 9.21 4.78
CA LYS A 18 0.85 9.20 6.25
C LYS A 18 -0.56 9.28 6.85
N GLN A 19 -1.44 10.11 6.28
CA GLN A 19 -2.83 10.24 6.74
C GLN A 19 -3.62 8.93 6.65
N VAL A 20 -3.36 8.11 5.62
CA VAL A 20 -3.98 6.79 5.46
C VAL A 20 -3.38 5.80 6.45
N CYS A 21 -2.07 5.85 6.67
CA CYS A 21 -1.42 5.05 7.71
C CYS A 21 -2.00 5.34 9.09
N ASP A 22 -2.15 6.62 9.44
CA ASP A 22 -2.68 7.05 10.74
C ASP A 22 -4.17 6.62 10.90
N LEU A 23 -4.98 6.69 9.83
CA LEU A 23 -6.39 6.27 9.84
C LEU A 23 -6.56 4.75 10.06
N TYR A 24 -5.70 3.92 9.44
CA TYR A 24 -5.78 2.46 9.50
C TYR A 24 -4.75 1.83 10.46
N ASN A 25 -4.07 2.66 11.25
CA ASN A 25 -3.09 2.25 12.27
C ASN A 25 -1.91 1.42 11.71
N PHE A 26 -1.42 1.79 10.52
CA PHE A 26 -0.24 1.18 9.89
C PHE A 26 1.06 1.79 10.43
N HIS A 27 2.00 0.92 10.79
CA HIS A 27 3.31 1.25 11.32
C HIS A 27 4.43 0.53 10.54
N ASN A 28 5.64 1.06 10.65
CA ASN A 28 6.82 0.39 10.10
C ASN A 28 7.02 -0.97 10.77
N GLY A 29 7.19 -2.00 9.96
CA GLY A 29 7.35 -3.38 10.43
C GLY A 29 6.03 -4.16 10.55
N ASP A 30 4.87 -3.54 10.30
CA ASP A 30 3.61 -4.27 10.22
C ASP A 30 3.61 -5.30 9.09
N GLU A 31 3.10 -6.49 9.38
CA GLU A 31 2.78 -7.47 8.34
C GLU A 31 1.45 -7.09 7.68
N ILE A 32 1.47 -7.03 6.34
CA ILE A 32 0.32 -6.61 5.54
C ILE A 32 0.03 -7.70 4.51
N LYS A 33 -1.22 -8.15 4.49
CA LYS A 33 -1.77 -8.97 3.42
C LYS A 33 -2.25 -8.07 2.28
N ILE A 34 -1.86 -8.43 1.05
CA ILE A 34 -2.29 -7.75 -0.18
C ILE A 34 -3.11 -8.75 -1.00
N GLU A 35 -4.34 -8.38 -1.35
CA GLU A 35 -5.24 -9.24 -2.13
C GLU A 35 -5.93 -8.45 -3.26
N PRO A 36 -6.05 -9.00 -4.48
CA PRO A 36 -6.84 -8.39 -5.54
C PRO A 36 -8.34 -8.51 -5.20
N ILE A 37 -9.09 -7.43 -5.39
CA ILE A 37 -10.54 -7.38 -5.07
C ILE A 37 -11.44 -7.03 -6.26
N GLY A 38 -10.86 -6.84 -7.44
CA GLY A 38 -11.58 -6.47 -8.65
C GLY A 38 -10.63 -6.08 -9.79
N ASN A 39 -11.18 -5.47 -10.83
CA ASN A 39 -10.42 -5.05 -12.00
C ASN A 39 -9.49 -3.87 -11.67
N GLY A 40 -8.21 -4.18 -11.40
CA GLY A 40 -7.17 -3.20 -11.13
C GLY A 40 -7.13 -2.67 -9.69
N GLU A 41 -7.83 -3.33 -8.76
CA GLU A 41 -7.90 -2.91 -7.36
C GLU A 41 -7.22 -3.90 -6.42
N LEU A 42 -6.45 -3.37 -5.47
CA LEU A 42 -5.78 -4.11 -4.41
C LEU A 42 -6.32 -3.67 -3.05
N ARG A 43 -6.60 -4.64 -2.18
CA ARG A 43 -6.91 -4.43 -0.77
C ARG A 43 -5.69 -4.76 0.07
N PHE A 44 -5.40 -3.86 1.01
CA PHE A 44 -4.35 -4.02 2.01
C PHE A 44 -5.03 -4.24 3.37
N ARG A 45 -4.59 -5.26 4.11
CA ARG A 45 -5.10 -5.56 5.45
C ARG A 45 -3.94 -5.93 6.37
N LYS A 46 -3.88 -5.32 7.55
CA LYS A 46 -2.93 -5.68 8.61
C LYS A 46 -3.24 -7.10 9.11
N ILE A 47 -2.19 -7.90 9.34
CA ILE A 47 -2.29 -9.23 9.94
C ILE A 47 -2.19 -9.10 11.46
#